data_AF-A0A9P9CFQ9-F1
#
_entry.id   AF-A0A9P9CFQ9-F1
#
_cell.length_a   1.000
_cell.length_b   1.000
_cell.length_c   1.000
_cell.angle_alpha   90.00
_cell.angle_beta   90.00
_cell.angle_gamma   90.00
#
_symmetry.space_group_name_H-M   'P 1'
#
loop_
_entity.id
_entity.type
_entity.pdbx_description
1 polymer ?
#
loop_
_entity_poly.entity_id
_entity_poly.type
_entity_poly.pdbx_seq_one_letter_code
_entity_poly.pdbx_strand_id
1 'polypeptide(L)'
;MPARTTLTSDEKSKVKATLTNNGTAKIATAASVRIYYAYPSPATWSYTGLEGALALVRDTIKGGHWFRLVDLLGTRGVLWEHELYEGFEFNKDAPFLYSFDGDRCMIGFVFADSGEASTMRKKVEGRGKSDAPKASSSSTGTTKKKSKSGKTGGKIDKSMISGPVANTFEHRAHMGIDIDGTGSDGSGFVSRGVDPSWVAIIGQLQDLGINPSVLKKEEAFIQDFLAKNVPPPPPGGTKKKAKPAKPPPPPAPR
;
A
#
# COMPACT_ATOMS: atom_id res chain seq x y z
N MET A 1 17.81 10.35 1.65
CA MET A 1 18.10 10.78 0.25
C MET A 1 17.11 10.08 -0.66
N PRO A 2 16.52 10.75 -1.66
CA PRO A 2 15.60 10.12 -2.60
C PRO A 2 16.32 9.01 -3.37
N ALA A 3 15.62 7.92 -3.66
CA ALA A 3 16.16 6.81 -4.45
C ALA A 3 16.52 7.32 -5.85
N ARG A 4 17.82 7.35 -6.15
CA ARG A 4 18.32 7.70 -7.48
C ARG A 4 18.08 6.48 -8.38
N THR A 5 17.49 6.72 -9.53
CA THR A 5 17.13 5.71 -10.51
C THR A 5 17.91 5.98 -11.79
N THR A 6 18.51 4.95 -12.38
CA THR A 6 19.31 5.14 -13.60
C THR A 6 18.45 5.17 -14.86
N LEU A 7 17.22 4.67 -14.78
CA LEU A 7 16.26 4.66 -15.88
C LEU A 7 15.56 6.03 -16.03
N THR A 8 15.58 6.56 -17.24
CA THR A 8 14.87 7.77 -17.66
C THR A 8 13.35 7.54 -17.68
N SER A 9 12.57 8.62 -17.81
CA SER A 9 11.11 8.55 -17.89
C SER A 9 10.64 7.75 -19.11
N ASP A 10 11.31 7.93 -20.25
CA ASP A 10 10.95 7.27 -21.49
C ASP A 10 11.28 5.78 -21.43
N GLU A 11 12.44 5.41 -20.90
CA GLU A 11 12.82 4.01 -20.67
C GLU A 11 11.85 3.32 -19.70
N LYS A 12 11.42 3.99 -18.63
CA LYS A 12 10.40 3.43 -17.72
C LYS A 12 9.06 3.22 -18.40
N SER A 13 8.65 4.16 -19.26
CA SER A 13 7.41 4.07 -20.02
C SER A 13 7.49 2.91 -21.01
N LYS A 14 8.63 2.70 -21.66
CA LYS A 14 8.90 1.56 -22.54
C LYS A 14 8.87 0.24 -21.78
N VAL A 15 9.55 0.13 -20.64
CA VAL A 15 9.52 -1.08 -19.79
C VAL A 15 8.10 -1.42 -19.35
N LYS A 16 7.32 -0.42 -18.93
CA LYS A 16 5.90 -0.62 -18.59
C LYS A 16 5.11 -1.09 -19.81
N ALA A 17 5.20 -0.39 -20.93
CA ALA A 17 4.48 -0.75 -22.15
C ALA A 17 4.82 -2.16 -22.63
N THR A 18 6.08 -2.59 -22.57
CA THR A 18 6.49 -3.95 -22.97
C THR A 18 5.99 -5.03 -22.02
N LEU A 19 6.02 -4.79 -20.71
CA LEU A 19 5.74 -5.83 -19.71
C LEU A 19 4.27 -5.88 -19.26
N THR A 20 3.55 -4.76 -19.33
CA THR A 20 2.17 -4.64 -18.82
C THR A 20 1.12 -4.48 -19.91
N ASN A 21 1.48 -4.48 -21.20
CA ASN A 21 0.53 -4.23 -22.30
C ASN A 21 -0.75 -5.07 -22.18
N ASN A 22 -0.59 -6.34 -21.79
CA ASN A 22 -1.68 -7.30 -21.77
C ASN A 22 -2.27 -7.50 -20.35
N GLY A 23 -1.91 -6.66 -19.38
CA GLY A 23 -2.35 -6.80 -17.97
C GLY A 23 -1.84 -8.07 -17.26
N THR A 24 -0.86 -8.76 -17.88
CA THR A 24 -0.40 -10.09 -17.46
C THR A 24 0.68 -10.06 -16.38
N ALA A 25 1.27 -8.89 -16.10
CA ALA A 25 2.36 -8.79 -15.15
C ALA A 25 2.32 -7.50 -14.34
N LYS A 26 2.65 -7.59 -13.04
CA LYS A 26 2.86 -6.44 -12.15
C LYS A 26 4.35 -6.25 -11.91
N ILE A 27 4.87 -5.07 -12.28
CA ILE A 27 6.29 -4.74 -12.09
C ILE A 27 6.52 -4.34 -10.63
N ALA A 28 7.42 -5.04 -9.94
CA ALA A 28 7.81 -4.72 -8.57
C ALA A 28 8.94 -3.67 -8.52
N THR A 29 9.95 -3.84 -9.38
CA THR A 29 11.08 -2.93 -9.51
C THR A 29 11.79 -3.17 -10.85
N ALA A 30 12.49 -2.16 -11.37
CA ALA A 30 13.26 -2.24 -12.58
C ALA A 30 14.56 -1.43 -12.45
N ALA A 31 15.64 -1.92 -13.05
CA ALA A 31 16.97 -1.31 -13.01
C ALA A 31 17.75 -1.61 -14.31
N SER A 32 18.73 -0.78 -14.65
CA SER A 32 19.59 -1.04 -15.82
C SER A 32 20.69 -2.05 -15.48
N VAL A 33 20.83 -3.10 -16.29
CA VAL A 33 21.79 -4.19 -16.04
C VAL A 33 22.44 -4.74 -17.31
N ARG A 34 23.55 -5.44 -17.11
CA ARG A 34 24.18 -6.36 -18.05
C ARG A 34 24.17 -7.78 -17.51
N ILE A 35 23.94 -8.76 -18.37
CA ILE A 35 23.92 -10.18 -17.99
C ILE A 35 25.25 -10.85 -18.35
N TYR A 36 25.81 -11.58 -17.39
CA TYR A 36 27.02 -12.38 -17.53
C TYR A 36 26.69 -13.83 -17.17
N TYR A 37 27.35 -14.77 -17.83
CA TYR A 37 27.30 -16.19 -17.48
C TYR A 37 28.68 -16.69 -17.08
N ALA A 38 28.74 -17.58 -16.10
CA ALA A 38 29.93 -18.35 -15.78
C ALA A 38 30.07 -19.55 -16.74
N TYR A 39 30.10 -19.26 -18.05
CA TYR A 39 30.19 -20.23 -19.14
C TYR A 39 31.10 -19.65 -20.26
N PRO A 40 31.92 -20.46 -20.95
CA PRO A 40 32.08 -21.92 -20.84
C PRO A 40 32.88 -22.40 -19.62
N SER A 41 33.63 -21.52 -18.96
CA SER A 41 34.38 -21.86 -17.75
C SER A 41 33.63 -21.35 -16.50
N PRO A 42 33.33 -22.23 -15.52
CA PRO A 42 32.68 -21.83 -14.27
C PRO A 42 33.47 -20.85 -13.42
N ALA A 43 34.78 -20.72 -13.66
CA ALA A 43 35.67 -19.84 -12.91
C ALA A 43 35.70 -18.40 -13.43
N THR A 44 35.07 -18.11 -14.57
CA THR A 44 35.18 -16.81 -15.24
C THR A 44 33.83 -16.31 -15.73
N TRP A 45 33.57 -15.01 -15.51
CA TRP A 45 32.38 -14.35 -16.03
C TRP A 45 32.55 -13.92 -17.48
N SER A 46 31.64 -14.35 -18.35
CA SER A 46 31.60 -13.98 -19.76
C SER A 46 30.38 -13.10 -20.03
N TYR A 47 30.58 -11.95 -20.69
CA TYR A 47 29.46 -11.09 -21.06
C TYR A 47 28.61 -11.74 -22.14
N THR A 48 27.30 -11.79 -21.93
CA THR A 48 26.37 -12.45 -22.86
C THR A 48 26.02 -11.61 -24.09
N GLY A 49 26.37 -10.32 -24.10
CA GLY A 49 25.87 -9.36 -25.08
C GLY A 49 24.48 -8.80 -24.76
N LEU A 50 23.86 -9.26 -23.66
CA LEU A 50 22.54 -8.81 -23.23
C LEU A 50 22.66 -7.65 -22.23
N GLU A 51 22.12 -6.50 -22.61
CA GLU A 51 21.96 -5.34 -21.75
C GLU A 51 20.59 -4.69 -21.91
N GLY A 52 20.10 -4.06 -20.86
CA GLY A 52 18.80 -3.40 -20.87
C GLY A 52 18.25 -3.16 -19.47
N ALA A 53 16.94 -2.96 -19.38
CA ALA A 53 16.25 -2.82 -18.11
C ALA A 53 15.77 -4.18 -17.62
N LEU A 54 16.35 -4.66 -16.53
CA LEU A 54 15.87 -5.84 -15.83
C LEU A 54 14.73 -5.45 -14.92
N ALA A 55 13.59 -6.07 -15.11
CA ALA A 55 12.43 -5.93 -14.25
C ALA A 55 12.19 -7.21 -13.47
N LEU A 56 11.96 -7.07 -12.16
CA LEU A 56 11.30 -8.10 -11.36
C LEU A 56 9.80 -7.93 -11.54
N VAL A 57 9.14 -8.93 -12.10
CA VAL A 57 7.71 -8.93 -12.36
C VAL A 57 7.03 -10.09 -11.67
N ARG A 58 5.80 -9.88 -11.21
CA ARG A 58 4.90 -10.93 -10.81
C ARG A 58 3.95 -11.22 -11.97
N ASP A 59 3.97 -12.43 -12.50
CA ASP A 59 3.04 -12.84 -13.54
C ASP A 59 1.69 -13.17 -12.90
N THR A 60 0.61 -12.55 -13.38
CA THR A 60 -0.75 -12.75 -12.85
C THR A 60 -1.45 -13.94 -13.49
N ILE A 61 -0.97 -14.41 -14.65
CA ILE A 61 -1.55 -15.53 -15.38
C ILE A 61 -0.84 -16.82 -15.00
N LYS A 62 0.48 -16.87 -15.17
CA LYS A 62 1.29 -18.05 -14.84
C LYS A 62 1.49 -18.21 -13.33
N GLY A 63 1.33 -17.10 -12.59
CA GLY A 63 1.77 -17.03 -11.21
C GLY A 63 3.29 -16.91 -11.13
N GLY A 64 3.77 -16.78 -9.90
CA GLY A 64 5.21 -16.68 -9.62
C GLY A 64 5.83 -15.33 -9.96
N HIS A 65 7.14 -15.27 -9.77
CA HIS A 65 7.96 -14.09 -10.00
C HIS A 65 8.97 -14.40 -11.10
N TRP A 66 9.21 -13.43 -11.96
CA TRP A 66 10.08 -13.56 -13.12
C TRP A 66 11.02 -12.37 -13.19
N PHE A 67 12.25 -12.62 -13.61
CA PHE A 67 13.09 -11.59 -14.18
C PHE A 67 12.81 -11.50 -15.67
N ARG A 68 12.66 -10.27 -16.18
CA ARG A 68 12.54 -9.99 -17.62
C ARG A 68 13.44 -8.82 -17.97
N LEU A 69 14.35 -9.02 -18.93
CA LEU A 69 15.22 -7.99 -19.48
C LEU A 69 14.55 -7.36 -20.69
N VAL A 70 14.31 -6.06 -20.65
CA VAL A 70 13.74 -5.29 -21.76
C VAL A 70 14.83 -4.55 -22.52
N ASP A 71 14.78 -4.62 -23.84
CA ASP A 71 15.66 -3.88 -24.74
C ASP A 71 15.41 -2.36 -24.63
N LEU A 72 16.38 -1.62 -24.10
CA LEU A 72 16.30 -0.17 -24.00
C LEU A 72 16.70 0.52 -25.31
N LEU A 73 17.65 -0.05 -26.05
CA LEU A 73 18.21 0.57 -27.26
C LEU A 73 17.40 0.27 -28.51
N GLY A 74 16.87 -0.94 -28.64
CA GLY A 74 16.12 -1.41 -29.82
C GLY A 74 14.60 -1.51 -29.62
N THR A 75 13.91 -2.17 -30.54
CA THR A 75 12.45 -2.40 -30.48
C THR A 75 12.06 -3.85 -30.17
N ARG A 76 13.05 -4.68 -29.78
CA ARG A 76 12.89 -6.15 -29.64
C ARG A 76 12.04 -6.58 -28.44
N GLY A 77 11.62 -5.66 -27.57
CA GLY A 77 10.80 -5.98 -26.41
C GLY A 77 11.61 -6.71 -25.33
N VAL A 78 11.19 -7.92 -24.94
CA VAL A 78 11.87 -8.72 -23.92
C VAL A 78 12.98 -9.55 -24.57
N LEU A 79 14.23 -9.35 -24.15
CA LEU A 79 15.41 -10.05 -24.65
C LEU A 79 15.74 -11.33 -23.89
N TRP A 80 15.37 -11.37 -22.61
CA TRP A 80 15.76 -12.45 -21.71
C TRP A 80 14.75 -12.57 -20.58
N GLU A 81 14.48 -13.80 -20.14
CA GLU A 81 13.61 -14.09 -19.01
C GLU A 81 14.12 -15.26 -18.18
N HIS A 82 13.79 -15.24 -16.89
CA HIS A 82 14.06 -16.34 -15.97
C HIS A 82 13.04 -16.35 -14.84
N GLU A 83 12.48 -17.51 -14.57
CA GLU A 83 11.55 -17.73 -13.47
C GLU A 83 12.30 -17.86 -12.14
N LEU A 84 11.79 -17.22 -11.08
CA LEU A 84 12.36 -17.38 -9.75
C LEU A 84 11.76 -18.60 -9.08
N TYR A 85 12.58 -19.64 -8.92
CA TYR A 85 12.21 -20.88 -8.23
C TYR A 85 12.05 -20.71 -6.71
N GLU A 86 11.45 -21.72 -6.07
CA GLU A 86 11.33 -21.77 -4.62
C GLU A 86 12.70 -21.88 -3.95
N GLY A 87 12.94 -21.08 -2.90
CA GLY A 87 14.26 -21.01 -2.29
C GLY A 87 15.30 -20.22 -3.10
N PHE A 88 14.91 -19.53 -4.19
CA PHE A 88 15.84 -18.72 -4.98
C PHE A 88 16.65 -17.74 -4.12
N GLU A 89 17.98 -17.89 -4.19
CA GLU A 89 18.97 -17.09 -3.49
C GLU A 89 19.60 -16.08 -4.46
N PHE A 90 19.76 -14.84 -4.00
CA PHE A 90 20.35 -13.78 -4.79
C PHE A 90 21.59 -13.24 -4.10
N ASN A 91 22.73 -13.80 -4.50
CA ASN A 91 24.02 -13.57 -3.89
C ASN A 91 24.55 -12.19 -4.26
N LYS A 92 25.18 -11.51 -3.31
CA LYS A 92 25.84 -10.23 -3.53
C LYS A 92 27.34 -10.45 -3.49
N ASP A 93 27.93 -10.68 -4.65
CA ASP A 93 29.37 -10.97 -4.76
C ASP A 93 30.21 -9.69 -4.79
N ALA A 94 29.65 -8.59 -5.32
CA ALA A 94 30.28 -7.28 -5.32
C ALA A 94 29.24 -6.15 -5.16
N PRO A 95 29.64 -4.86 -5.06
CA PRO A 95 28.69 -3.75 -4.96
C PRO A 95 27.68 -3.69 -6.12
N PHE A 96 28.10 -4.05 -7.32
CA PHE A 96 27.29 -4.01 -8.55
C PHE A 96 26.98 -5.39 -9.13
N LEU A 97 27.67 -6.45 -8.68
CA LEU A 97 27.51 -7.81 -9.19
C LEU A 97 26.69 -8.64 -8.21
N TYR A 98 25.59 -9.16 -8.71
CA TYR A 98 24.74 -10.11 -8.00
C TYR A 98 24.58 -11.37 -8.83
N SER A 99 24.63 -12.53 -8.20
CA SER A 99 24.59 -13.81 -8.88
C SER A 99 23.52 -14.75 -8.31
N PHE A 100 23.16 -15.73 -9.10
CA PHE A 100 22.25 -16.81 -8.72
C PHE A 100 22.49 -18.03 -9.60
N ASP A 101 22.09 -19.19 -9.09
CA ASP A 101 22.17 -20.45 -9.83
C ASP A 101 21.09 -20.48 -10.90
N GLY A 102 21.53 -20.56 -12.17
CA GLY A 102 20.67 -20.90 -13.30
C GLY A 102 20.82 -22.38 -13.66
N ASP A 103 19.98 -22.86 -14.58
CA ASP A 103 19.87 -24.30 -14.89
C ASP A 103 21.17 -24.96 -15.39
N ARG A 104 22.01 -24.20 -16.11
CA ARG A 104 23.24 -24.72 -16.74
C ARG A 104 24.52 -24.12 -16.20
N CYS A 105 24.44 -22.93 -15.60
CA CYS A 105 25.59 -22.17 -15.11
C CYS A 105 25.13 -21.07 -14.17
N MET A 106 26.06 -20.55 -13.37
CA MET A 106 25.83 -19.34 -12.57
C MET A 106 25.57 -18.15 -13.50
N ILE A 107 24.54 -17.38 -13.18
CA ILE A 107 24.15 -16.15 -13.89
C ILE A 107 24.47 -14.95 -13.01
N GLY A 108 25.05 -13.92 -13.60
CA GLY A 108 25.45 -12.69 -12.93
C GLY A 108 24.76 -11.48 -13.57
N PHE A 109 24.19 -10.62 -12.73
CA PHE A 109 23.71 -9.31 -13.12
C PHE A 109 24.67 -8.24 -12.62
N VAL A 110 25.15 -7.42 -13.55
CA VAL A 110 25.93 -6.22 -13.25
C VAL A 110 25.02 -5.01 -13.40
N PHE A 111 24.74 -4.33 -12.28
CA PHE A 111 23.87 -3.17 -12.22
C PHE A 111 24.64 -1.87 -12.49
N ALA A 112 23.98 -0.90 -13.11
CA ALA A 112 24.54 0.45 -13.30
C ALA A 112 24.72 1.21 -11.97
N ASP A 113 23.88 0.93 -10.97
CA ASP A 113 23.92 1.55 -9.64
C ASP A 113 23.78 0.51 -8.52
N SER A 114 24.64 0.61 -7.50
CA SER A 114 24.67 -0.35 -6.38
C SER A 114 23.44 -0.25 -5.46
N GLY A 115 22.80 0.92 -5.38
CA GLY A 115 21.57 1.17 -4.64
C GLY A 115 20.35 0.55 -5.31
N GLU A 116 20.26 0.63 -6.64
CA GLU A 116 19.25 -0.11 -7.41
C GLU A 116 19.43 -1.63 -7.24
N ALA A 117 20.67 -2.12 -7.29
CA ALA A 117 21.00 -3.52 -7.07
C ALA A 117 20.55 -4.02 -5.67
N SER A 118 20.85 -3.23 -4.63
CA SER A 118 20.40 -3.51 -3.26
C SER A 118 18.87 -3.51 -3.15
N THR A 119 18.20 -2.59 -3.83
CA THR A 119 16.73 -2.50 -3.86
C THR A 119 16.12 -3.71 -4.56
N MET A 120 16.70 -4.13 -5.68
CA MET A 120 16.25 -5.30 -6.42
C MET A 120 16.39 -6.56 -5.58
N ARG A 121 17.55 -6.77 -4.93
CA ARG A 121 17.73 -7.91 -4.02
C ARG A 121 16.71 -7.94 -2.88
N LYS A 122 16.46 -6.80 -2.23
CA LYS A 122 15.43 -6.73 -1.17
C LYS A 122 14.03 -7.09 -1.68
N LYS A 123 13.71 -6.73 -2.92
CA LYS A 123 12.43 -7.06 -3.57
C LYS A 123 12.34 -8.54 -3.91
N VAL A 124 13.42 -9.10 -4.42
CA VAL A 124 13.56 -10.53 -4.69
C VAL A 124 13.40 -11.31 -3.39
N GLU A 125 14.14 -11.04 -2.33
CA GLU A 125 14.02 -11.74 -1.03
C GLU A 125 12.66 -11.49 -0.35
N GLY A 126 12.05 -10.33 -0.57
CA GLY A 126 10.75 -9.95 -0.02
C GLY A 126 9.55 -10.55 -0.76
N ARG A 127 9.75 -11.25 -1.88
CA ARG A 127 8.69 -11.68 -2.80
C ARG A 127 7.60 -12.53 -2.13
N GLY A 128 7.97 -13.44 -1.21
CA GLY A 128 7.02 -14.28 -0.46
C GLY A 128 6.16 -13.53 0.57
N LYS A 129 6.56 -12.33 1.00
CA LYS A 129 5.80 -11.53 1.98
C LYS A 129 4.63 -10.77 1.35
N SER A 130 4.72 -10.51 0.04
CA SER A 130 3.66 -9.91 -0.77
C SER A 130 2.64 -10.92 -1.31
N ASP A 131 2.96 -12.22 -1.20
CA ASP A 131 2.13 -13.35 -1.63
C ASP A 131 1.17 -13.86 -0.56
N ALA A 132 1.48 -13.64 0.71
CA ALA A 132 0.58 -14.01 1.79
C ALA A 132 -0.70 -13.15 1.71
N PRO A 133 -1.91 -13.75 1.72
CA PRO A 133 -3.10 -12.97 2.02
C PRO A 133 -2.86 -12.30 3.36
N LYS A 134 -3.13 -11.01 3.45
CA LYS A 134 -2.90 -10.19 4.64
C LYS A 134 -3.72 -10.74 5.82
N ALA A 135 -3.21 -11.76 6.50
CA ALA A 135 -3.58 -12.06 7.86
C ALA A 135 -2.99 -10.91 8.68
N SER A 136 -3.86 -10.09 9.26
CA SER A 136 -3.49 -9.06 10.21
C SER A 136 -2.89 -9.72 11.45
N SER A 137 -1.61 -10.06 11.41
CA SER A 137 -0.87 -10.33 12.63
C SER A 137 -0.48 -8.97 13.23
N SER A 138 -1.33 -8.51 14.14
CA SER A 138 -0.95 -7.55 15.17
C SER A 138 0.24 -8.14 15.94
N SER A 139 1.45 -7.75 15.56
CA SER A 139 2.61 -8.02 16.41
C SER A 139 2.54 -7.10 17.63
N THR A 140 1.87 -7.60 18.66
CA THR A 140 2.08 -7.21 20.06
C THR A 140 3.55 -7.45 20.39
N GLY A 141 4.38 -6.47 20.09
CA GLY A 141 5.80 -6.45 20.42
C GLY A 141 6.02 -5.94 21.84
N THR A 142 5.83 -6.81 22.84
CA THR A 142 6.37 -6.62 24.19
C THR A 142 7.89 -6.61 24.11
N THR A 143 8.48 -5.41 24.09
CA THR A 143 9.93 -5.23 24.16
C THR A 143 10.38 -5.21 25.62
N LYS A 144 10.83 -6.38 26.12
CA LYS A 144 11.73 -6.46 27.29
C LYS A 144 13.08 -5.87 26.89
N LYS A 145 13.37 -4.64 27.30
CA LYS A 145 14.71 -4.04 27.17
C LYS A 145 15.40 -3.98 28.53
N LYS A 146 16.47 -4.76 28.65
CA LYS A 146 17.43 -4.84 29.76
C LYS A 146 18.17 -3.50 29.88
N SER A 147 18.31 -3.03 31.12
CA SER A 147 18.89 -1.74 31.54
C SER A 147 20.41 -1.66 31.36
N LYS A 148 20.91 -0.50 30.91
CA LYS A 148 22.23 0.01 31.32
C LYS A 148 22.25 1.55 31.34
N SER A 149 22.45 2.04 32.56
CA SER A 149 22.86 3.36 33.09
C SER A 149 23.44 4.43 32.15
N GLY A 150 23.03 5.70 32.38
CA GLY A 150 23.97 6.85 32.40
C GLY A 150 23.48 8.20 31.84
N LYS A 151 22.93 9.07 32.72
CA LYS A 151 23.03 10.56 32.83
C LYS A 151 23.08 11.40 31.52
N THR A 152 22.24 12.41 31.24
CA THR A 152 21.96 13.65 32.02
C THR A 152 20.87 14.46 31.30
N GLY A 153 19.95 15.12 32.01
CA GLY A 153 19.16 16.25 31.48
C GLY A 153 17.63 16.11 31.51
N GLY A 154 16.98 16.77 32.48
CA GLY A 154 15.58 17.25 32.46
C GLY A 154 14.46 16.27 32.09
N LYS A 155 13.87 15.58 33.08
CA LYS A 155 12.75 14.65 32.88
C LYS A 155 11.42 15.40 32.68
N ILE A 156 10.84 15.33 31.49
CA ILE A 156 9.38 15.33 31.35
C ILE A 156 8.95 13.92 31.75
N ASP A 157 8.32 13.80 32.91
CA ASP A 157 7.81 12.52 33.38
C ASP A 157 6.57 12.12 32.57
N LYS A 158 6.42 10.83 32.29
CA LYS A 158 5.32 10.28 31.46
C LYS A 158 3.94 10.41 32.12
N SER A 159 3.91 10.87 33.38
CA SER A 159 2.73 11.32 34.11
C SER A 159 2.33 12.77 33.79
N MET A 160 3.20 13.57 33.15
CA MET A 160 2.92 14.93 32.70
C MET A 160 2.36 15.01 31.27
N ILE A 161 2.36 13.90 30.54
CA ILE A 161 1.66 13.78 29.26
C ILE A 161 0.32 13.11 29.56
N SER A 162 -0.70 13.91 29.87
CA SER A 162 -2.06 13.39 29.99
C SER A 162 -2.45 12.70 28.69
N GLY A 163 -3.07 11.52 28.80
CA GLY A 163 -3.67 10.84 27.65
C GLY A 163 -4.70 11.76 26.95
N PRO A 164 -5.07 11.46 25.70
CA PRO A 164 -6.13 12.19 25.01
C PRO A 164 -7.38 12.24 25.90
N VAL A 165 -8.03 13.39 25.92
CA VAL A 165 -9.21 13.64 26.75
C VAL A 165 -10.22 12.54 26.47
N ALA A 166 -10.66 11.84 27.52
CA ALA A 166 -11.66 10.79 27.40
C ALA A 166 -12.89 11.37 26.68
N ASN A 167 -13.33 10.69 25.62
CA ASN A 167 -14.40 11.08 24.68
C ASN A 167 -14.03 12.06 23.54
N THR A 168 -12.75 12.33 23.26
CA THR A 168 -12.34 13.11 22.06
C THR A 168 -11.94 12.22 20.86
N PHE A 169 -11.91 10.90 21.03
CA PHE A 169 -11.63 9.97 19.94
C PHE A 169 -12.94 9.65 19.19
N GLU A 170 -13.17 10.33 18.07
CA GLU A 170 -14.29 10.04 17.17
C GLU A 170 -13.92 8.89 16.23
N HIS A 171 -14.59 7.74 16.37
CA HIS A 171 -14.52 6.66 15.40
C HIS A 171 -15.24 7.08 14.10
N ARG A 172 -14.49 7.59 13.13
CA ARG A 172 -15.01 7.88 11.79
C ARG A 172 -15.03 6.61 10.95
N ALA A 173 -16.23 6.03 10.85
CA ALA A 173 -16.68 5.01 9.89
C ALA A 173 -15.92 3.67 9.86
N HIS A 174 -16.63 2.60 10.22
CA HIS A 174 -16.24 1.22 9.91
C HIS A 174 -17.44 0.52 9.27
N MET A 175 -17.27 0.01 8.05
CA MET A 175 -18.24 -0.88 7.39
C MET A 175 -17.70 -2.29 7.55
N GLY A 176 -18.32 -3.10 8.40
CA GLY A 176 -17.95 -4.49 8.64
C GLY A 176 -19.16 -5.40 8.53
N ILE A 177 -18.96 -6.56 7.93
CA ILE A 177 -19.88 -7.69 8.03
C ILE A 177 -19.52 -8.42 9.32
N ASP A 178 -20.45 -8.45 10.28
CA ASP A 178 -20.36 -9.36 11.41
C ASP A 178 -20.74 -10.76 10.91
N ILE A 179 -19.74 -11.63 10.76
CA ILE A 179 -19.92 -13.02 10.30
C ILE A 179 -20.58 -13.89 11.38
N ASP A 180 -20.55 -13.46 12.64
CA ASP A 180 -20.97 -14.27 13.79
C ASP A 180 -22.49 -14.22 14.05
N GLY A 181 -23.26 -13.48 13.25
CA GLY A 181 -24.74 -13.52 13.29
C GLY A 181 -25.37 -13.08 14.62
N THR A 182 -24.64 -12.37 15.49
CA THR A 182 -25.13 -11.93 16.81
C THR A 182 -25.79 -10.54 16.81
N GLY A 183 -26.06 -9.97 15.63
CA GLY A 183 -26.84 -8.73 15.50
C GLY A 183 -28.33 -9.02 15.69
N SER A 184 -29.03 -8.15 16.43
CA SER A 184 -30.44 -8.27 16.83
C SER A 184 -31.48 -8.28 15.69
N ASP A 185 -31.06 -8.35 14.44
CA ASP A 185 -31.86 -7.95 13.27
C ASP A 185 -31.70 -8.92 12.08
N GLY A 186 -30.88 -9.96 12.19
CA GLY A 186 -30.74 -11.02 11.16
C GLY A 186 -30.25 -10.58 9.78
N SER A 187 -29.84 -9.32 9.59
CA SER A 187 -29.26 -8.81 8.35
C SER A 187 -27.88 -8.20 8.63
N GLY A 188 -26.86 -8.76 8.01
CA GLY A 188 -25.44 -8.47 8.25
C GLY A 188 -24.97 -7.14 7.69
N PHE A 189 -25.53 -6.02 8.15
CA PHE A 189 -25.00 -4.70 7.84
C PHE A 189 -25.23 -3.72 8.98
N VAL A 190 -24.16 -3.40 9.72
CA VAL A 190 -24.19 -2.32 10.72
C VAL A 190 -23.42 -1.12 10.15
N SER A 191 -24.14 -0.20 9.52
CA SER A 191 -23.61 1.11 9.13
C SER A 191 -23.91 2.13 10.23
N ARG A 192 -22.99 2.29 11.17
CA ARG A 192 -22.99 3.43 12.10
C ARG A 192 -22.18 4.58 11.52
N GLY A 193 -22.84 5.70 11.23
CA GLY A 193 -22.19 6.98 10.87
C GLY A 193 -22.48 7.52 9.47
N VAL A 194 -23.46 6.99 8.74
CA VAL A 194 -23.95 7.62 7.51
C VAL A 194 -24.78 8.85 7.91
N ASP A 195 -24.39 10.02 7.41
CA ASP A 195 -25.07 11.29 7.65
C ASP A 195 -26.57 11.15 7.32
N PRO A 196 -27.52 11.57 8.18
CA PRO A 196 -28.95 11.44 7.93
C PRO A 196 -29.42 11.99 6.57
N SER A 197 -28.67 12.93 5.99
CA SER A 197 -28.92 13.45 4.63
C SER A 197 -28.78 12.39 3.53
N TRP A 198 -27.90 11.41 3.68
CA TRP A 198 -27.69 10.35 2.70
C TRP A 198 -28.86 9.37 2.64
N VAL A 199 -29.45 9.05 3.80
CA VAL A 199 -30.60 8.14 3.87
C VAL A 199 -31.82 8.76 3.18
N ALA A 200 -32.03 10.07 3.35
CA ALA A 200 -33.11 10.80 2.69
C ALA A 200 -32.94 10.84 1.16
N ILE A 201 -31.72 11.04 0.67
CA ILE A 201 -31.42 11.12 -0.77
C ILE A 201 -31.49 9.74 -1.43
N ILE A 202 -31.01 8.68 -0.77
CA ILE A 202 -31.14 7.30 -1.28
C ILE A 202 -32.60 6.89 -1.36
N GLY A 203 -33.44 7.28 -0.39
CA GLY A 203 -34.89 7.09 -0.45
C GLY A 203 -35.52 7.78 -1.67
N GLN A 204 -35.17 9.05 -1.91
CA GLN A 204 -35.66 9.80 -3.08
C GLN A 204 -35.22 9.20 -4.42
N LEU A 205 -33.98 8.68 -4.49
CA LEU A 205 -33.47 8.05 -5.71
C LEU A 205 -34.15 6.69 -5.98
N GLN A 206 -34.59 5.99 -4.93
CA GLN A 206 -35.40 4.78 -5.06
C GLN A 206 -36.82 5.09 -5.53
N ASP A 207 -37.45 6.16 -5.02
CA ASP A 207 -38.77 6.62 -5.49
C ASP A 207 -38.76 7.08 -6.96
N LEU A 208 -37.61 7.54 -7.45
CA LEU A 208 -37.37 7.86 -8.86
C LEU A 208 -37.01 6.63 -9.72
N GLY A 209 -37.05 5.43 -9.15
CA GLY A 209 -36.88 4.16 -9.87
C GLY A 209 -35.43 3.73 -10.12
N ILE A 210 -34.46 4.32 -9.43
CA ILE A 210 -33.04 3.99 -9.63
C ILE A 210 -32.69 2.74 -8.81
N ASN A 211 -32.23 1.71 -9.52
CA ASN A 211 -31.91 0.41 -8.93
C ASN A 211 -30.68 0.46 -8.01
N PRO A 212 -30.70 -0.22 -6.85
CA PRO A 212 -29.58 -0.22 -5.88
C PRO A 212 -28.25 -0.70 -6.46
N SER A 213 -28.29 -1.55 -7.50
CA SER A 213 -27.10 -2.01 -8.22
C SER A 213 -26.38 -0.90 -8.99
N VAL A 214 -27.11 0.10 -9.47
CA VAL A 214 -26.55 1.27 -10.17
C VAL A 214 -25.94 2.24 -9.17
N LEU A 215 -26.60 2.45 -8.02
CA LEU A 215 -26.07 3.28 -6.92
C LEU A 215 -24.73 2.74 -6.42
N LYS A 216 -24.58 1.41 -6.35
CA LYS A 216 -23.33 0.76 -5.93
C LYS A 216 -22.19 0.92 -6.94
N LYS A 217 -22.50 0.97 -8.23
CA LYS A 217 -21.49 1.11 -9.30
C LYS A 217 -21.00 2.55 -9.44
N GLU A 218 -21.89 3.51 -9.23
CA GLU A 218 -21.64 4.94 -9.44
C GLU A 218 -21.49 5.71 -8.10
N GLU A 219 -21.10 5.02 -7.02
CA GLU A 219 -20.94 5.62 -5.69
C GLU A 219 -19.98 6.81 -5.69
N ALA A 220 -18.85 6.69 -6.40
CA ALA A 220 -17.84 7.75 -6.48
C ALA A 220 -18.36 9.00 -7.22
N PHE A 221 -19.19 8.80 -8.25
CA PHE A 221 -19.81 9.90 -8.99
C PHE A 221 -20.87 10.60 -8.13
N ILE A 222 -21.68 9.85 -7.40
CA ILE A 222 -22.69 10.39 -6.48
C ILE A 222 -22.02 11.19 -5.36
N GLN A 223 -20.92 10.70 -4.79
CA GLN A 223 -20.13 11.44 -3.79
C GLN A 223 -19.59 12.77 -4.32
N ASP A 224 -19.02 12.78 -5.53
CA ASP A 224 -18.49 14.00 -6.16
C ASP A 224 -19.62 14.97 -6.54
N PHE A 225 -20.76 14.47 -7.01
CA PHE A 225 -21.94 15.26 -7.36
C PHE A 225 -22.57 15.92 -6.13
N LEU A 226 -22.73 15.19 -5.02
CA LEU A 226 -23.25 15.77 -3.78
C LEU A 226 -22.29 16.81 -3.19
N ALA A 227 -20.98 16.54 -3.22
CA ALA A 227 -19.98 17.49 -2.72
C ALA A 227 -19.95 18.81 -3.50
N LYS A 228 -20.35 18.80 -4.78
CA LYS A 228 -20.38 19.98 -5.66
C LYS A 228 -21.73 20.69 -5.67
N ASN A 229 -22.84 19.97 -5.53
CA ASN A 229 -24.19 20.52 -5.73
C ASN A 229 -25.02 20.68 -4.44
N VAL A 230 -24.62 20.08 -3.32
CA VAL A 230 -25.29 20.29 -2.04
C VAL A 230 -24.48 21.33 -1.24
N PRO A 231 -25.02 22.52 -0.98
CA PRO A 231 -24.35 23.48 -0.11
C PRO A 231 -24.18 22.87 1.29
N PRO A 232 -23.07 23.16 2.00
CA PRO A 232 -22.87 22.68 3.35
C PRO A 232 -24.08 23.08 4.21
N PRO A 233 -24.58 22.18 5.09
CA PRO A 233 -25.68 22.52 5.96
C PRO A 233 -25.34 23.80 6.74
N PRO A 234 -26.30 24.74 6.91
CA PRO A 234 -26.07 25.89 7.77
C PRO A 234 -25.59 25.40 9.14
N PRO A 235 -24.62 26.07 9.78
CA PRO A 235 -24.06 25.60 11.04
C PRO A 235 -25.20 25.32 12.02
N GLY A 236 -25.35 24.02 12.33
CA GLY A 236 -26.40 23.51 13.19
C GLY A 236 -26.44 24.33 14.48
N GLY A 237 -27.63 24.84 14.77
CA GLY A 237 -27.90 25.72 15.90
C GLY A 237 -27.24 25.20 17.18
N THR A 238 -26.52 26.11 17.83
CA THR A 238 -26.06 25.92 19.20
C THR A 238 -27.26 25.52 20.05
N LYS A 239 -27.26 24.28 20.53
CA LYS A 239 -28.17 23.83 21.58
C LYS A 239 -28.01 24.84 22.73
N LYS A 240 -29.04 25.67 22.95
CA LYS A 240 -29.16 26.51 24.14
C LYS A 240 -29.00 25.59 25.35
N LYS A 241 -27.89 25.77 26.09
CA LYS A 241 -27.80 25.25 27.46
C LYS A 241 -28.92 25.91 28.26
N ALA A 242 -29.92 25.12 28.64
CA ALA A 242 -30.85 25.51 29.69
C ALA A 242 -30.05 25.78 30.97
N LYS A 243 -30.13 27.01 31.48
CA LYS A 243 -29.73 27.36 32.85
C LYS A 243 -30.97 27.30 33.74
N PRO A 244 -30.85 26.90 35.02
CA PRO A 244 -31.98 26.67 35.91
C PRO A 244 -32.74 27.96 36.25
N ALA A 245 -34.04 27.84 36.53
CA ALA A 245 -34.94 28.93 36.87
C ALA A 245 -34.48 29.68 38.13
N LYS A 246 -34.64 31.02 38.13
CA LYS A 246 -34.46 31.86 39.33
C LYS A 246 -35.67 31.72 40.27
N PRO A 247 -35.49 31.82 41.60
CA PRO A 247 -36.61 31.82 42.55
C PRO A 247 -37.47 33.09 42.39
N PRO A 248 -38.77 33.03 42.76
CA PRO A 248 -39.70 34.15 42.57
C PRO A 248 -39.40 35.32 43.52
N PRO A 249 -39.82 36.56 43.16
CA PRO A 249 -39.53 37.75 43.95
C PRO A 249 -40.37 37.80 45.25
N PRO A 250 -39.86 38.44 46.32
CA PRO A 250 -40.61 38.64 47.55
C PRO A 250 -41.73 39.68 47.39
N PRO A 251 -42.78 39.62 48.23
CA PRO A 251 -43.92 40.53 48.14
C PRO A 251 -43.56 41.95 48.63
N ALA A 252 -44.18 42.95 48.01
CA ALA A 252 -43.92 44.36 48.28
C ALA A 252 -44.36 44.78 49.69
N PRO A 253 -43.62 45.67 50.38
CA PRO A 253 -44.07 46.28 51.63
C PRO A 253 -45.24 47.25 51.37
N ARG A 254 -46.20 47.26 52.30
CA ARG A 254 -47.22 48.32 52.42
C ARG A 254 -46.63 49.56 53.07
#